data_AF-A0A7V9LTF1-F1
#
_entry.id   AF-A0A7V9LTF1-F1
#
_cell.length_a   1.000
_cell.length_b   1.000
_cell.length_c   1.000
_cell.angle_alpha   90.00
_cell.angle_beta   90.00
_cell.angle_gamma   90.00
#
_symmetry.space_group_name_H-M   'P 1'
#
loop_
_entity.id
_entity.type
_entity.pdbx_description
1 polymer ?
#
loop_
_entity_poly.entity_id
_entity_poly.type
_entity_poly.pdbx_seq_one_letter_code
_entity_poly.pdbx_strand_id
1 'polypeptide(L)'
;MLALYDLLYRVEPSPVVALNRVVAVAEVHGASAALEVLDGLAADPRLARQHRLHAVRAHLSERVGDLGGAREDYTEAAARSSNETERSYLLEQEARIAARMDQHPTGVGAQRRTS
;
A
#
# COMPACT_ATOMS: atom_id res chain seq x y z
N MET A 1 -10.05 -10.10 6.45
CA MET A 1 -9.98 -11.50 6.92
C MET A 1 -9.47 -12.49 5.84
N LEU A 2 -8.48 -12.08 5.01
CA LEU A 2 -7.63 -13.01 4.22
C LEU A 2 -6.17 -12.51 4.18
N ALA A 3 -5.97 -11.20 4.39
CA ALA A 3 -4.65 -10.56 4.54
C ALA A 3 -3.83 -10.97 5.79
N LEU A 4 -4.41 -11.73 6.72
CA LEU A 4 -3.74 -12.21 7.94
C LEU A 4 -3.02 -13.56 7.76
N TYR A 5 -3.36 -14.33 6.70
CA TYR A 5 -2.93 -15.73 6.59
C TYR A 5 -1.62 -15.94 5.80
N ASP A 6 -1.29 -15.09 4.82
CA ASP A 6 0.00 -15.18 4.09
C ASP A 6 1.18 -14.59 4.88
N LEU A 7 0.85 -13.83 5.93
CA LEU A 7 1.78 -13.10 6.79
C LEU A 7 2.55 -14.02 7.76
N LEU A 8 2.11 -15.27 7.93
CA LEU A 8 2.60 -16.22 8.96
C LEU A 8 3.73 -17.16 8.51
N TYR A 9 4.19 -17.15 7.26
CA TYR A 9 4.88 -18.34 6.72
C TYR A 9 6.42 -18.37 6.62
N ARG A 10 7.23 -17.46 7.19
CA ARG A 10 8.70 -17.73 7.23
C ARG A 10 9.51 -16.91 8.24
N VAL A 11 10.05 -17.63 9.21
CA VAL A 11 10.81 -17.22 10.40
C VAL A 11 12.27 -16.89 10.03
N GLU A 12 12.58 -15.59 9.97
CA GLU A 12 13.92 -14.97 10.10
C GLU A 12 13.69 -13.45 10.24
N PRO A 13 14.64 -12.62 10.75
CA PRO A 13 14.55 -11.16 10.71
C PRO A 13 14.66 -10.68 9.25
N SER A 14 13.60 -10.97 8.52
CA SER A 14 13.50 -10.82 7.09
C SER A 14 12.53 -9.66 6.81
N PRO A 15 12.61 -9.08 5.62
CA PRO A 15 11.67 -8.07 5.13
C PRO A 15 10.19 -8.38 5.36
N VAL A 16 9.83 -9.66 5.42
CA VAL A 16 8.49 -10.12 5.77
C VAL A 16 8.12 -9.71 7.20
N VAL A 17 8.99 -9.94 8.19
CA VAL A 17 8.71 -9.60 9.60
C VAL A 17 8.55 -8.08 9.79
N ALA A 18 9.31 -7.27 9.07
CA ALA A 18 9.18 -5.82 9.10
C ALA A 18 7.81 -5.36 8.58
N LEU A 19 7.33 -5.95 7.48
CA LEU A 19 5.99 -5.69 6.94
C LEU A 19 4.89 -6.24 7.86
N ASN A 20 5.08 -7.41 8.49
CA ASN A 20 4.15 -7.95 9.47
C ASN A 20 3.92 -6.98 10.63
N ARG A 21 4.99 -6.31 11.09
CA ARG A 21 4.90 -5.29 12.13
C ARG A 21 4.06 -4.09 11.70
N VAL A 22 4.20 -3.64 10.45
CA VAL A 22 3.38 -2.54 9.90
C VAL A 22 1.90 -2.89 9.95
N VAL A 23 1.54 -4.12 9.53
CA VAL A 23 0.16 -4.60 9.60
C VAL A 23 -0.33 -4.64 11.04
N ALA A 24 0.45 -5.17 11.97
CA ALA A 24 0.08 -5.20 13.39
C ALA A 24 -0.15 -3.79 13.97
N VAL A 25 0.69 -2.82 13.60
CA VAL A 25 0.49 -1.40 13.99
C VAL A 25 -0.80 -0.84 13.38
N ALA A 26 -1.14 -1.20 12.14
CA ALA A 26 -2.36 -0.74 11.48
C ALA A 26 -3.63 -1.22 12.19
N GLU A 27 -3.59 -2.42 12.77
CA GLU A 27 -4.72 -2.99 13.51
C GLU A 27 -4.86 -2.41 14.92
N VAL A 28 -3.74 -2.11 15.59
CA VAL A 28 -3.76 -1.63 16.99
C VAL A 28 -3.86 -0.10 17.09
N HIS A 29 -3.13 0.61 16.23
CA HIS A 29 -2.94 2.06 16.30
C HIS A 29 -3.53 2.80 15.09
N GLY A 30 -4.07 2.07 14.11
CA GLY A 30 -4.70 2.63 12.92
C GLY A 30 -3.74 2.81 11.75
N ALA A 31 -4.31 3.06 10.57
CA ALA A 31 -3.59 3.07 9.30
C ALA A 31 -2.56 4.21 9.20
N SER A 32 -2.84 5.39 9.75
CA SER A 32 -1.90 6.52 9.74
C SER A 32 -0.61 6.21 10.51
N ALA A 33 -0.71 5.61 11.70
CA ALA A 33 0.46 5.21 12.48
C ALA A 33 1.28 4.12 11.77
N ALA A 34 0.61 3.24 11.02
CA ALA A 34 1.28 2.21 10.24
C ALA A 34 2.03 2.79 9.03
N LEU A 35 1.51 3.84 8.37
CA LEU A 35 2.20 4.54 7.29
C LEU A 35 3.51 5.18 7.78
N GLU A 36 3.51 5.82 8.94
CA GLU A 36 4.73 6.39 9.53
C GLU A 36 5.81 5.33 9.78
N VAL A 37 5.42 4.16 10.30
CA VAL A 37 6.33 3.03 10.49
C VAL A 37 6.83 2.51 9.15
N LEU A 38 5.97 2.43 8.13
CA LEU A 38 6.32 1.95 6.81
C LEU A 38 7.30 2.89 6.09
N ASP A 39 7.17 4.20 6.28
CA ASP A 39 8.10 5.20 5.73
C ASP A 39 9.48 5.09 6.36
N GLY A 40 9.56 4.83 7.67
CA GLY A 40 10.82 4.52 8.34
C GLY A 40 11.50 3.27 7.78
N LEU A 41 10.72 2.27 7.36
CA LEU A 41 11.25 1.04 6.73
C LEU A 41 11.66 1.25 5.27
N ALA A 42 11.01 2.15 4.54
CA ALA A 42 11.36 2.48 3.16
C ALA A 42 12.72 3.19 3.04
N ALA A 43 13.28 3.70 4.14
CA ALA A 43 14.64 4.21 4.20
C ALA A 43 15.71 3.10 4.08
N ASP A 44 15.36 1.82 4.31
CA ASP A 44 16.24 0.68 4.06
C ASP A 44 16.18 0.28 2.57
N PRO A 45 17.28 0.40 1.81
CA PRO A 45 17.32 0.06 0.38
C PRO A 45 16.95 -1.40 0.08
N ARG A 46 17.11 -2.31 1.05
CA ARG A 46 16.75 -3.73 0.91
C ARG A 46 15.24 -3.95 0.96
N LEU A 47 14.52 -3.07 1.66
CA LEU A 47 13.06 -3.07 1.80
C LEU A 47 12.39 -2.23 0.72
N ALA A 48 12.99 -1.08 0.37
CA ALA A 48 12.48 -0.15 -0.63
C ALA A 48 12.28 -0.77 -2.03
N ARG A 49 13.05 -1.81 -2.36
CA ARG A 49 12.96 -2.51 -3.66
C ARG A 49 11.86 -3.57 -3.73
N GLN A 50 11.13 -3.82 -2.64
CA GLN A 50 10.17 -4.91 -2.59
C GLN A 50 8.78 -4.44 -3.02
N HIS A 51 8.20 -5.11 -4.03
CA HIS A 51 6.83 -4.87 -4.47
C HIS A 51 5.80 -4.98 -3.34
N ARG A 52 6.06 -5.82 -2.32
CA ARG A 52 5.20 -5.98 -1.15
C ARG A 52 5.10 -4.72 -0.29
N LEU A 53 6.15 -3.90 -0.25
CA LEU A 53 6.12 -2.62 0.46
C LEU A 53 5.09 -1.69 -0.17
N HIS A 54 5.06 -1.62 -1.51
CA HIS A 54 4.07 -0.84 -2.24
C HIS A 54 2.65 -1.39 -2.04
N ALA A 55 2.45 -2.71 -2.07
CA ALA A 55 1.13 -3.29 -1.82
C ALA A 55 0.57 -2.96 -0.42
N VAL A 56 1.42 -2.99 0.62
CA VAL A 56 1.01 -2.61 1.99
C VAL A 56 0.72 -1.11 2.07
N ARG A 57 1.58 -0.26 1.47
CA ARG A 57 1.36 1.19 1.42
C ARG A 57 0.03 1.52 0.75
N ALA A 58 -0.23 0.93 -0.41
CA ALA A 58 -1.47 1.12 -1.16
C ALA A 58 -2.72 0.82 -0.31
N HIS A 59 -2.69 -0.30 0.41
CA HIS A 59 -3.80 -0.70 1.27
C HIS A 59 -4.01 0.26 2.46
N LEU A 60 -2.93 0.76 3.05
CA LEU A 60 -3.01 1.73 4.14
C LEU A 60 -3.49 3.10 3.65
N SER A 61 -3.01 3.56 2.49
CA SER A 61 -3.46 4.79 1.82
C SER A 61 -4.95 4.73 1.51
N GLU A 62 -5.45 3.59 1.02
CA GLU A 62 -6.88 3.36 0.81
C GLU A 62 -7.68 3.51 2.12
N ARG A 63 -7.17 2.95 3.23
CA ARG A 63 -7.83 3.00 4.55
C ARG A 63 -7.91 4.42 5.12
N VAL A 64 -6.94 5.29 4.82
CA VAL A 64 -6.96 6.71 5.23
C VAL A 64 -7.67 7.60 4.21
N GLY A 65 -8.18 7.03 3.11
CA GLY A 65 -8.93 7.75 2.07
C GLY A 65 -8.06 8.41 1.00
N ASP A 66 -6.74 8.21 1.02
CA ASP A 66 -5.85 8.64 -0.06
C ASP A 66 -5.89 7.65 -1.23
N LEU A 67 -6.95 7.78 -2.03
CA LEU A 67 -7.16 6.94 -3.21
C LEU A 67 -6.10 7.19 -4.30
N GLY A 68 -5.54 8.40 -4.37
CA GLY A 68 -4.50 8.75 -5.32
C GLY A 68 -3.21 7.99 -5.03
N GLY A 69 -2.71 8.10 -3.80
CA GLY A 69 -1.55 7.35 -3.34
C GLY A 69 -1.76 5.84 -3.42
N ALA A 70 -2.96 5.36 -3.05
CA ALA A 70 -3.30 3.94 -3.15
C ALA A 70 -3.17 3.39 -4.57
N ARG A 71 -3.65 4.11 -5.58
CA ARG A 71 -3.60 3.70 -6.99
C ARG A 71 -2.17 3.64 -7.52
N GLU A 72 -1.36 4.65 -7.21
CA GLU A 72 0.05 4.72 -7.61
C GLU A 72 0.84 3.56 -7.03
N ASP A 73 0.66 3.27 -5.74
CA ASP A 73 1.36 2.17 -5.09
C ASP A 73 0.89 0.78 -5.57
N TYR A 74 -0.40 0.58 -5.87
CA TYR A 74 -0.85 -0.67 -6.50
C TYR A 74 -0.23 -0.88 -7.88
N THR A 75 -0.10 0.20 -8.66
CA THR A 75 0.56 0.17 -9.97
C THR A 75 2.03 -0.23 -9.85
N GLU A 76 2.76 0.41 -8.95
CA GLU A 76 4.19 0.12 -8.74
C GLU A 76 4.42 -1.30 -8.20
N ALA A 77 3.53 -1.77 -7.31
CA ALA A 77 3.55 -3.13 -6.83
C ALA A 77 3.37 -4.15 -7.96
N ALA A 78 2.40 -3.92 -8.86
CA ALA A 78 2.13 -4.80 -10.00
C ALA A 78 3.30 -4.85 -11.00
N ALA A 79 3.92 -3.69 -11.27
CA ALA A 79 5.08 -3.58 -12.16
C ALA A 79 6.29 -4.37 -11.65
N ARG A 80 6.48 -4.42 -10.32
CA ARG A 80 7.63 -5.08 -9.68
C ARG A 80 7.36 -6.51 -9.22
N SER A 81 6.12 -6.99 -9.27
CA SER A 81 5.80 -8.39 -8.97
C SER A 81 6.35 -9.29 -10.07
N SER A 82 7.00 -10.40 -9.71
CA SER A 82 7.44 -11.43 -10.67
C SER A 82 6.46 -12.60 -10.77
N ASN A 83 5.38 -12.59 -9.97
CA ASN A 83 4.36 -13.63 -9.93
C ASN A 83 3.11 -13.12 -10.65
N GLU A 84 2.69 -13.83 -11.70
CA GLU A 84 1.57 -13.43 -12.54
C GLU A 84 0.24 -13.40 -11.78
N THR A 85 0.01 -14.33 -10.87
CA THR A 85 -1.21 -14.34 -10.04
C THR A 85 -1.27 -13.12 -9.12
N GLU A 86 -0.14 -12.79 -8.50
CA GLU A 86 -0.03 -11.63 -7.60
C GLU A 86 -0.14 -10.31 -8.39
N ARG A 87 0.45 -10.23 -9.58
CA ARG A 87 0.34 -9.08 -10.48
C ARG A 87 -1.12 -8.83 -10.88
N SER A 88 -1.84 -9.86 -11.34
CA SER A 88 -3.25 -9.73 -11.72
C SER A 88 -4.11 -9.23 -10.56
N TYR A 89 -3.91 -9.76 -9.36
CA TYR A 89 -4.58 -9.27 -8.16
C TYR A 89 -4.32 -7.78 -7.90
N LEU A 90 -3.06 -7.33 -8.01
CA LEU A 90 -2.68 -5.94 -7.78
C LEU A 90 -3.29 -4.99 -8.83
N LEU A 91 -3.35 -5.41 -10.09
CA LEU A 91 -4.02 -4.66 -11.16
C LEU A 91 -5.54 -4.58 -10.96
N GLU A 92 -6.18 -5.65 -10.47
CA GLU A 92 -7.60 -5.61 -10.10
C GLU A 92 -7.86 -4.61 -8.96
N GLN A 93 -6.95 -4.51 -7.99
CA GLN A 93 -7.05 -3.51 -6.93
C GLN A 93 -6.88 -2.09 -7.46
N GLU A 94 -5.90 -1.85 -8.35
CA GLU A 94 -5.71 -0.55 -9.01
C GLU A 94 -6.98 -0.11 -9.74
N ALA A 95 -7.55 -0.99 -10.57
CA ALA A 95 -8.78 -0.73 -11.31
C ALA A 95 -9.98 -0.46 -10.38
N ARG A 96 -10.07 -1.17 -9.24
CA ARG A 96 -11.09 -0.93 -8.21
C ARG A 96 -10.95 0.47 -7.61
N ILE A 97 -9.73 0.91 -7.32
CA ILE A 97 -9.48 2.26 -6.79
C ILE A 97 -9.80 3.32 -7.84
N ALA A 98 -9.37 3.12 -9.09
CA ALA A 98 -9.69 4.03 -10.20
C ALA A 98 -11.21 4.20 -10.37
N ALA A 99 -11.96 3.09 -10.38
CA ALA A 99 -13.42 3.14 -10.46
C ALA A 99 -14.07 3.89 -9.29
N ARG A 100 -13.50 3.80 -8.08
CA ARG A 100 -13.98 4.57 -6.91
C ARG A 100 -13.66 6.05 -7.03
N MET A 101 -12.50 6.40 -7.59
CA MET A 101 -12.14 7.80 -7.87
C MET A 101 -13.08 8.42 -8.91
N ASP A 102 -13.54 7.65 -9.91
CA ASP A 102 -14.50 8.13 -10.91
C ASP A 102 -15.92 8.30 -10.33
N GLN A 103 -16.32 7.42 -9.41
CA GLN A 103 -17.62 7.46 -8.73
C GLN A 103 -17.71 8.53 -7.64
N HIS A 104 -16.56 8.95 -7.11
CA HIS A 104 -16.42 10.07 -6.21
C HIS A 104 -15.71 11.18 -6.98
N PRO A 105 -16.40 11.92 -7.88
CA PRO A 105 -15.79 13.02 -8.60
C PRO A 105 -15.31 14.00 -7.55
N THR A 106 -14.01 13.98 -7.29
CA THR A 106 -13.37 14.81 -6.29
C THR A 106 -13.69 16.24 -6.69
N GLY A 107 -14.65 16.86 -6.00
CA GLY A 107 -14.91 18.28 -6.03
C GLY A 107 -13.74 19.01 -5.35
N VAL A 108 -12.54 18.84 -5.88
CA VAL A 108 -11.34 19.61 -5.53
C VAL A 108 -10.78 20.16 -6.84
N GLY A 109 -11.61 20.96 -7.50
CA GLY A 109 -11.14 22.08 -8.29
C GLY A 109 -11.44 23.36 -7.51
N ALA A 110 -10.49 23.84 -6.69
CA ALA A 110 -10.32 25.27 -6.38
C ALA A 110 -9.14 25.54 -5.42
N GLN A 111 -8.21 26.37 -5.91
CA GLN A 111 -7.35 27.31 -5.16
C GLN A 111 -6.14 26.72 -4.41
N ARG A 112 -4.88 27.07 -4.73
CA ARG A 112 -4.31 28.41 -4.98
C ARG A 112 -3.28 28.33 -6.13
N ARG A 113 -3.44 29.06 -7.24
CA ARG A 113 -3.09 30.48 -7.49
C ARG A 113 -1.63 30.83 -7.18
N THR A 114 -0.85 30.94 -8.26
CA THR A 114 0.03 32.07 -8.58
C THR A 114 0.53 32.93 -7.42
N SER A 115 1.82 32.86 -7.14
CA SER A 115 2.73 34.02 -7.08
C SER A 115 4.16 33.54 -7.29
#